data_AF-A0AAN7UKW0-F1
#
_entry.id   AF-A0AAN7UKW0-F1
#
_cell.length_a   1.000
_cell.length_b   1.000
_cell.length_c   1.000
_cell.angle_alpha   90.00
_cell.angle_beta   90.00
_cell.angle_gamma   90.00
#
_symmetry.space_group_name_H-M   'P 1'
#
loop_
_entity.id
_entity.type
_entity.pdbx_description
1 polymer ?
#
loop_
_entity_poly.entity_id
_entity_poly.type
_entity_poly.pdbx_seq_one_letter_code
_entity_poly.pdbx_strand_id
1 'polypeptide(L)' 'MSKVAALGWGTLVYLGVGLLLAIYPPIVSDKPLGRVCFITASVCLWLLWITCYMSQMNPMAYPDPQLPAEVIVPKE' A
#
# COMPACT_ATOMS: atom_id res chain seq x y z
N MET A 1 -3.96 12.70 8.51
CA MET A 1 -3.30 11.51 9.09
C MET A 1 -1.81 11.76 9.10
N SER A 2 -1.10 11.47 10.20
CA SER A 2 0.37 11.55 10.20
C SER A 2 0.95 10.56 9.19
N LYS A 3 2.01 10.95 8.46
CA LYS A 3 2.70 10.07 7.47
C LYS A 3 3.16 8.75 8.11
N VAL A 4 3.51 8.80 9.40
CA VAL A 4 3.93 7.62 10.17
C VAL A 4 2.73 6.73 10.53
N ALA A 5 1.57 7.32 10.78
CA ALA A 5 0.35 6.56 11.05
C ALA A 5 -0.10 5.75 9.82
N ALA A 6 0.00 6.34 8.62
CA ALA A 6 -0.31 5.62 7.38
C ALA A 6 0.66 4.46 7.10
N LEU A 7 1.95 4.61 7.42
CA LEU A 7 2.93 3.51 7.37
C LEU A 7 2.52 2.34 8.27
N GLY A 8 2.15 2.63 9.51
CA GLY A 8 1.70 1.63 10.47
C GLY A 8 0.46 0.90 9.99
N TRP A 9 -0.57 1.63 9.55
CA TRP A 9 -1.82 1.04 9.09
C TRP A 9 -1.67 0.21 7.81
N GLY A 10 -0.96 0.72 6.80
CA GLY A 10 -0.76 -0.05 5.56
C GLY A 10 0.02 -1.34 5.82
N THR A 11 1.08 -1.28 6.63
CA THR A 11 1.84 -2.47 7.02
C THR A 11 0.98 -3.49 7.76
N LEU A 12 0.15 -3.04 8.70
CA LEU A 12 -0.78 -3.90 9.43
C LEU A 12 -1.79 -4.56 8.50
N VAL A 13 -2.33 -3.85 7.51
CA VAL A 13 -3.31 -4.40 6.58
C VAL A 13 -2.67 -5.46 5.68
N TYR A 14 -1.56 -5.15 4.99
CA TYR A 14 -0.97 -6.11 4.05
C TYR A 14 -0.42 -7.35 4.76
N LEU A 15 0.34 -7.17 5.85
CA LEU A 15 0.93 -8.30 6.56
C LEU A 15 -0.09 -9.03 7.43
N GLY A 16 -1.04 -8.32 8.04
CA GLY A 16 -2.10 -8.91 8.85
C GLY A 16 -3.05 -9.76 8.02
N VAL A 17 -3.56 -9.23 6.90
CA VAL A 17 -4.42 -10.01 5.99
C VAL A 17 -3.66 -11.18 5.38
N GLY A 18 -2.41 -10.96 4.97
CA GLY A 18 -1.54 -12.02 4.46
C GLY A 18 -1.31 -13.16 5.44
N LEU A 19 -1.07 -12.83 6.72
CA LEU A 19 -0.91 -13.81 7.78
C LEU A 19 -2.20 -14.60 8.04
N LEU A 20 -3.36 -13.92 8.08
CA LEU A 20 -4.64 -14.57 8.27
C LEU A 20 -4.94 -15.58 7.14
N LEU A 21 -4.73 -15.18 5.89
CA LEU A 21 -4.90 -16.05 4.72
C LEU A 21 -3.89 -17.23 4.72
N ALA A 22 -2.68 -17.01 5.25
CA ALA A 22 -1.68 -18.06 5.40
C ALA A 22 -1.92 -18.99 6.60
N ILE A 23 -2.73 -18.61 7.59
CA ILE A 23 -3.15 -19.53 8.68
C ILE A 23 -4.31 -20.40 8.21
N TYR A 24 -5.27 -19.79 7.54
CA TYR A 24 -6.47 -20.47 7.06
C TYR A 24 -6.68 -20.20 5.56
N PRO A 25 -5.99 -20.95 4.67
CA PRO A 25 -6.21 -20.84 3.23
C PRO A 25 -7.56 -21.49 2.86
N PRO A 26 -8.61 -20.73 2.51
CA PRO A 26 -9.96 -21.27 2.42
C PRO A 26 -10.26 -21.93 1.06
N ILE A 27 -9.49 -21.60 0.02
CA ILE A 27 -9.79 -21.95 -1.38
C ILE A 27 -8.88 -23.08 -1.91
N VAL A 28 -7.76 -23.36 -1.24
CA VAL A 28 -6.70 -24.22 -1.77
C VAL A 28 -6.78 -25.63 -1.16
N SER A 29 -6.92 -26.65 -2.00
CA SER A 29 -6.88 -28.06 -1.57
C SER A 29 -5.51 -28.42 -0.97
N ASP A 30 -4.43 -27.97 -1.62
CA ASP A 30 -3.06 -28.07 -1.12
C ASP A 30 -2.72 -26.92 -0.17
N LYS A 31 -3.02 -27.12 1.10
CA LYS A 31 -2.76 -26.14 2.16
C LYS A 31 -1.31 -25.64 2.18
N PRO A 32 -0.25 -26.48 2.11
CA PRO A 32 1.12 -25.98 2.18
C PRO A 32 1.48 -25.04 1.03
N LEU A 33 1.06 -25.38 -0.19
CA LEU A 33 1.28 -24.56 -1.37
C LEU A 33 0.53 -23.22 -1.24
N GLY A 34 -0.74 -23.27 -0.84
CA GLY A 34 -1.55 -22.08 -0.59
C GLY A 34 -0.89 -21.12 0.41
N ARG A 35 -0.36 -21.64 1.52
CA ARG A 35 0.33 -20.83 2.54
C ARG A 35 1.53 -20.09 1.97
N VAL A 36 2.38 -20.79 1.20
CA VAL A 36 3.55 -20.17 0.56
C VAL A 36 3.12 -19.10 -0.43
N CYS A 37 2.13 -19.38 -1.28
CA CYS A 37 1.60 -18.40 -2.23
C CYS A 37 1.05 -17.15 -1.55
N PHE A 38 0.25 -17.29 -0.48
CA PHE A 38 -0.30 -16.15 0.25
C PHE A 38 0.78 -15.34 0.95
N ILE A 39 1.79 -15.98 1.57
CA ILE A 39 2.91 -15.29 2.20
C ILE A 39 3.69 -14.49 1.15
N THR A 40 4.11 -15.15 0.05
CA THR A 40 4.87 -14.49 -1.02
C THR A 40 4.11 -13.32 -1.63
N ALA A 41 2.83 -13.52 -1.98
CA ALA A 41 2.01 -12.47 -2.56
C ALA A 41 1.86 -11.27 -1.61
N SER A 42 1.63 -11.52 -0.33
CA SER A 42 1.46 -10.47 0.68
C SER A 42 2.74 -9.66 0.89
N VAL A 43 3.89 -10.33 0.93
CA VAL A 43 5.19 -9.66 1.02
C VAL A 43 5.47 -8.82 -0.23
N CYS A 44 5.21 -9.36 -1.43
CA CYS A 44 5.41 -8.62 -2.68
C CYS A 44 4.50 -7.39 -2.78
N LEU A 45 3.21 -7.53 -2.43
CA LEU A 45 2.25 -6.42 -2.43
C LEU A 45 2.64 -5.35 -1.39
N TRP A 46 3.06 -5.77 -0.19
CA TRP A 46 3.56 -4.85 0.83
C TRP A 46 4.80 -4.09 0.36
N LEU A 47 5.77 -4.77 -0.27
CA LEU A 47 6.99 -4.15 -0.80
C LEU A 47 6.67 -3.13 -1.90
N LEU A 48 5.75 -3.46 -2.82
CA LEU A 48 5.31 -2.52 -3.85
C LEU A 48 4.62 -1.30 -3.22
N TRP A 49 3.73 -1.51 -2.25
CA TRP A 49 3.04 -0.42 -1.59
C TRP A 49 3.99 0.50 -0.81
N ILE A 50 4.89 -0.06 0.02
CA ILE A 50 5.79 0.74 0.86
C ILE A 50 6.77 1.55 0.02
N THR A 51 7.26 1.00 -1.10
CA THR A 51 8.16 1.73 -2.01
C THR A 51 7.44 2.90 -2.69
N CYS A 52 6.23 2.69 -3.19
CA CYS A 52 5.39 3.77 -3.72
C CYS A 52 5.01 4.82 -2.67
N TYR A 53 4.80 4.42 -1.42
CA TYR A 53 4.49 5.34 -0.34
C TYR A 53 5.70 6.19 0.04
N MET A 54 6.87 5.55 0.22
CA MET A 54 8.12 6.21 0.59
C MET A 54 8.59 7.20 -0.50
N SER A 55 8.36 6.90 -1.78
CA SER A 55 8.71 7.81 -2.88
C SER A 55 7.96 9.14 -2.83
N GLN A 56 6.79 9.18 -2.18
CA GLN A 56 5.95 10.36 -2.04
C GLN A 56 6.13 11.08 -0.70
N MET A 57 6.93 10.55 0.23
CA MET A 57 7.08 11.16 1.54
C MET A 57 7.88 12.47 1.52
N ASN A 58 8.88 12.58 0.65
CA ASN A 58 9.71 13.76 0.47
C ASN A 58 9.91 14.03 -1.05
N PRO A 59 8.89 14.51 -1.76
CA PRO A 59 8.96 14.70 -3.19
C PRO A 59 9.91 15.86 -3.53
N MET A 60 10.80 15.64 -4.51
CA MET A 60 11.68 16.68 -5.05
C MET A 60 11.05 17.45 -6.22
N ALA A 61 9.99 16.90 -6.81
CA ALA A 61 9.25 17.51 -7.90
C ALA A 61 7.78 17.64 -7.49
N TYR A 62 7.20 18.80 -7.76
CA TYR A 62 5.78 19.05 -7.61
C TYR A 62 5.14 19.14 -9.00
N PRO A 63 3.90 18.69 -9.17
CA PRO A 63 3.20 18.86 -10.45
C PRO A 63 3.02 20.35 -10.71
N ASP A 64 3.54 20.82 -11.85
CA ASP A 64 3.37 22.20 -12.30
C ASP A 64 2.01 22.31 -13.01
N PRO A 65 1.04 23.09 -12.48
CA PRO A 65 -0.23 23.24 -13.16
C PRO A 65 -0.02 24.02 -14.45
N GLN A 66 -0.35 23.42 -15.60
CA GLN A 66 -0.27 24.09 -16.91
C GLN A 66 -1.25 25.27 -17.07
N LEU A 67 -2.15 25.45 -16.11
CA LEU A 67 -3.12 26.54 -16.03
C LEU A 67 -2.85 27.36 -14.76
N PRO A 68 -2.99 28.70 -14.79
CA PRO A 68 -2.86 29.50 -13.58
C PRO A 68 -3.85 29.02 -12.53
N ALA A 69 -3.34 28.72 -11.33
CA ALA A 69 -4.09 28.14 -10.21
C ALA A 69 -5.37 28.93 -9.83
N GLU A 70 -5.47 30.20 -10.24
CA GLU A 70 -6.63 31.07 -10.04
C GLU A 70 -7.89 30.63 -10.81
N VAL A 71 -7.78 29.82 -11.87
CA VAL A 71 -8.95 29.30 -12.62
C VAL A 71 -9.55 28.06 -11.95
N ILE A 72 -8.77 27.32 -11.16
CA ILE A 72 -9.12 25.96 -10.72
C ILE A 72 -9.58 25.95 -9.25
N VAL A 73 -9.15 26.91 -8.44
CA VAL A 73 -9.52 27.02 -7.03
C VAL A 73 -10.55 28.14 -6.88
N PRO A 74 -11.82 27.86 -6.54
CA PRO A 74 -12.79 28.89 -6.19
C PRO A 74 -12.22 29.76 -5.06
N LYS A 75 -12.16 31.07 -5.31
CA LYS A 75 -11.74 32.07 -4.32
C LYS A 75 -12.91 32.23 -3.33
N GLU A 76 -12.83 31.59 -2.16
CA GLU A 76 -13.68 31.91 -1.00
C GLU A 76 -13.06 33.06 -0.19
#